data_AF-A0A1V5JL81-F1
#
_entry.id   AF-A0A1V5JL81-F1
#
_cell.length_a   1.000
_cell.length_b   1.000
_cell.length_c   1.000
_cell.angle_alpha   90.00
_cell.angle_beta   90.00
_cell.angle_gamma   90.00
#
_symmetry.space_group_name_H-M   'P 1'
#
loop_
_entity.id
_entity.type
_entity.pdbx_description
1 polymer ?
#
loop_
_entity_poly.entity_id
_entity_poly.type
_entity_poly.pdbx_seq_one_letter_code
_entity_poly.pdbx_strand_id
1 'polypeptide(L)'
;MEKAAREAPGDERDRALAAADACVTLAGEKGPLVVVGFLMPWYPHRGNHGETVGDRAMLRLASRMVAEARERFGVAMGIRPFYEGISDLSYCGYTDAPETMDAYVRNVPAYGVDYRLPVEELLALRIPVLNLGPIGKDAHKHTERIHERYAFDIFPRLLRRAVDLVPAMYGEE
;
A
#
# COMPACT_ATOMS: atom_id res chain seq x y z
N MET A 1 29.61 0.19 -4.98
CA MET A 1 28.16 0.40 -4.82
C MET A 1 27.84 1.21 -3.57
N GLU A 2 27.96 0.66 -2.35
CA GLU A 2 27.54 1.37 -1.11
C GLU A 2 28.26 2.69 -0.84
N LYS A 3 29.56 2.76 -1.12
CA LYS A 3 30.33 4.02 -1.01
C LYS A 3 29.76 5.11 -1.92
N ALA A 4 29.53 4.77 -3.19
CA ALA A 4 28.96 5.70 -4.17
C ALA A 4 27.55 6.14 -3.76
N ALA A 5 26.75 5.23 -3.21
CA ALA A 5 25.44 5.59 -2.64
C ALA A 5 25.60 6.63 -1.52
N ARG A 6 26.38 6.33 -0.48
CA ARG A 6 26.52 7.19 0.72
C ARG A 6 27.12 8.57 0.44
N GLU A 7 27.99 8.67 -0.56
CA GLU A 7 28.66 9.92 -0.93
C GLU A 7 27.85 10.78 -1.90
N ALA A 8 26.84 10.20 -2.56
CA ALA A 8 26.01 10.93 -3.51
C ALA A 8 25.04 11.89 -2.81
N PRO A 9 24.89 13.13 -3.33
CA PRO A 9 23.91 14.08 -2.81
C PRO A 9 22.49 13.66 -3.22
N GLY A 10 21.48 14.29 -2.61
CA GLY A 10 20.07 14.06 -2.95
C GLY A 10 19.39 13.08 -2.00
N ASP A 11 18.29 12.48 -2.44
CA ASP A 11 17.53 11.50 -1.65
C ASP A 11 17.96 10.05 -1.93
N GLU A 12 17.29 9.09 -1.29
CA GLU A 12 17.60 7.66 -1.43
C GLU A 12 17.56 7.17 -2.89
N ARG A 13 16.77 7.80 -3.77
CA ARG A 13 16.68 7.44 -5.19
C ARG A 13 17.90 7.94 -5.95
N ASP A 14 18.34 9.16 -5.68
CA ASP A 14 19.57 9.72 -6.27
C ASP A 14 20.79 8.87 -5.90
N ARG A 15 20.86 8.46 -4.63
CA ARG A 15 21.92 7.58 -4.13
C ARG A 15 21.85 6.18 -4.74
N ALA A 16 20.66 5.62 -4.97
CA ALA A 16 20.48 4.36 -5.67
C ALA A 16 20.93 4.43 -7.14
N LEU A 17 20.61 5.53 -7.84
CA LEU A 17 21.05 5.77 -9.21
C LEU A 17 22.58 5.89 -9.28
N ALA A 18 23.20 6.65 -8.38
CA ALA A 18 24.66 6.74 -8.30
C ALA A 18 25.33 5.38 -8.02
N ALA A 19 24.68 4.54 -7.21
CA ALA A 19 25.14 3.18 -6.94
C ALA A 19 25.07 2.29 -8.19
N ALA A 20 23.99 2.38 -8.96
CA ALA A 20 23.83 1.67 -10.22
C ALA A 20 24.86 2.11 -11.28
N ASP A 21 25.07 3.43 -11.40
CA ASP A 21 26.06 4.01 -12.32
C ASP A 21 27.49 3.54 -11.99
N ALA A 22 27.85 3.52 -10.70
CA ALA A 22 29.12 2.96 -10.25
C ALA A 22 29.27 1.47 -10.60
N CYS A 23 28.19 0.68 -10.53
CA CYS A 23 28.22 -0.73 -10.93
C CYS A 23 28.44 -0.90 -12.44
N VAL A 24 27.76 -0.10 -13.28
CA VAL A 24 27.96 -0.12 -14.74
C VAL A 24 29.38 0.28 -15.11
N THR A 25 29.91 1.33 -14.47
CA THR A 25 31.30 1.78 -14.67
C THR A 25 32.30 0.68 -14.33
N LEU A 26 32.07 -0.04 -13.23
CA LEU A 26 32.93 -1.16 -12.81
C LEU A 26 32.80 -2.39 -13.71
N ALA A 27 31.62 -2.64 -14.27
CA ALA A 27 31.41 -3.76 -15.20
C ALA A 27 32.23 -3.57 -16.50
N GLY A 28 32.51 -2.33 -16.89
CA GLY A 28 33.37 -2.03 -18.05
C GLY A 28 32.76 -2.42 -19.39
N GLU A 29 31.43 -2.61 -19.44
CA GLU A 29 30.67 -2.94 -20.64
C GLU A 29 30.83 -1.85 -21.72
N LYS A 30 30.95 -2.27 -22.98
CA LYS A 30 31.15 -1.37 -24.13
C LYS A 30 29.89 -1.33 -25.00
N GLY A 31 29.57 -0.14 -25.50
CA GLY A 31 28.40 0.07 -26.36
C GLY A 31 27.14 0.46 -25.56
N PRO A 32 25.99 0.62 -26.23
CA PRO A 32 24.76 1.02 -25.56
C PRO A 32 24.27 -0.08 -24.60
N LEU A 33 23.97 0.30 -23.37
CA LEU A 33 23.43 -0.58 -22.31
C LEU A 33 22.09 -0.02 -21.81
N VAL A 34 21.16 -0.92 -21.48
CA VAL A 34 19.94 -0.59 -20.72
C VAL A 34 19.99 -1.34 -19.41
N VAL A 35 19.87 -0.61 -18.30
CA VAL A 35 19.75 -1.18 -16.95
C VAL A 35 18.30 -1.08 -16.51
N VAL A 36 17.73 -2.20 -16.07
CA VAL A 36 16.35 -2.28 -15.58
C VAL A 36 16.39 -2.71 -14.12
N GLY A 37 15.63 -2.02 -13.28
CA GLY A 37 15.52 -2.31 -11.86
C GLY A 37 14.43 -1.46 -11.23
N PHE A 38 14.38 -1.44 -9.90
CA PHE A 38 13.41 -0.67 -9.14
C PHE A 38 14.08 0.46 -8.37
N LEU A 39 13.32 1.54 -8.17
CA LEU A 39 13.64 2.61 -7.23
C LEU A 39 12.62 2.60 -6.09
N MET A 40 13.10 2.93 -4.90
CA MET A 40 12.33 3.09 -3.68
C MET A 40 11.52 4.41 -3.66
N PRO A 41 10.50 4.54 -2.78
CA PRO A 41 9.92 3.49 -1.95
C PRO A 41 8.96 2.59 -2.73
N TRP A 42 8.84 1.34 -2.30
CA TRP A 42 7.79 0.42 -2.75
C TRP A 42 6.85 0.12 -1.60
N TYR A 43 5.56 0.29 -1.86
CA TYR A 43 4.48 -0.05 -0.94
C TYR A 43 3.91 -1.40 -1.36
N PRO A 44 4.10 -2.47 -0.57
CA PRO A 44 3.53 -3.78 -0.88
C PRO A 44 2.01 -3.67 -0.98
N HIS A 45 1.42 -4.36 -1.96
CA HIS A 45 -0.03 -4.39 -2.05
C HIS A 45 -0.59 -5.26 -0.91
N ARG A 46 -1.73 -4.87 -0.37
CA ARG A 46 -2.46 -5.63 0.64
C ARG A 46 -3.92 -5.74 0.24
N GLY A 47 -4.42 -6.96 0.05
CA GLY A 47 -5.79 -7.26 -0.37
C GLY A 47 -6.43 -8.38 0.45
N ASN A 48 -7.75 -8.31 0.65
CA ASN A 48 -8.50 -9.39 1.32
C ASN A 48 -8.99 -10.37 0.25
N HIS A 49 -8.40 -11.57 0.19
CA HIS A 49 -8.71 -12.58 -0.82
C HIS A 49 -9.69 -13.66 -0.35
N GLY A 50 -10.25 -13.51 0.87
CA GLY A 50 -11.23 -14.44 1.44
C GLY A 50 -10.62 -15.74 1.98
N GLU A 51 -9.30 -15.84 2.03
CA GLU A 51 -8.55 -17.01 2.47
C GLU A 51 -8.60 -17.18 4.00
N THR A 52 -8.52 -16.09 4.78
CA THR A 52 -8.68 -16.14 6.24
C THR A 52 -10.08 -15.71 6.70
N VAL A 53 -10.42 -16.09 7.93
CA VAL A 53 -11.61 -15.57 8.64
C VAL A 53 -11.59 -14.03 8.66
N GLY A 54 -10.43 -13.41 8.91
CA GLY A 54 -10.27 -11.97 8.90
C GLY A 54 -10.54 -11.32 7.54
N ASP A 55 -10.04 -11.91 6.46
CA ASP A 55 -10.31 -11.41 5.11
C ASP A 55 -11.80 -11.49 4.78
N ARG A 56 -12.44 -12.64 5.08
CA ARG A 56 -13.89 -12.81 4.89
C ARG A 56 -14.70 -11.84 5.73
N ALA A 57 -14.28 -11.60 6.98
CA ALA A 57 -14.90 -10.63 7.88
C ALA A 57 -14.84 -9.21 7.29
N MET A 58 -13.70 -8.77 6.77
CA MET A 58 -13.59 -7.43 6.15
C MET A 58 -14.38 -7.32 4.84
N LEU A 59 -14.44 -8.37 4.02
CA LEU A 59 -15.28 -8.41 2.81
C LEU A 59 -16.77 -8.33 3.13
N ARG A 60 -17.23 -9.04 4.17
CA ARG A 60 -18.60 -8.92 4.70
C ARG A 60 -18.87 -7.52 5.24
N LEU A 61 -17.95 -6.97 6.03
CA LEU A 61 -18.08 -5.62 6.58
C LEU A 61 -18.21 -4.57 5.47
N ALA A 62 -17.37 -4.67 4.43
CA ALA A 62 -17.43 -3.78 3.27
C ALA A 62 -18.81 -3.87 2.58
N SER A 63 -19.30 -5.08 2.33
CA SER A 63 -20.63 -5.32 1.73
C SER A 63 -21.74 -4.72 2.59
N ARG A 64 -21.65 -4.88 3.92
CA ARG A 64 -22.60 -4.32 4.87
C ARG A 64 -22.58 -2.80 4.86
N MET A 65 -21.41 -2.18 4.82
CA MET A 65 -21.28 -0.72 4.77
C MET A 65 -21.83 -0.13 3.47
N VAL A 66 -21.64 -0.81 2.33
CA VAL A 66 -22.25 -0.42 1.06
C VAL A 66 -23.79 -0.45 1.14
N ALA A 67 -24.35 -1.52 1.69
CA ALA A 67 -25.80 -1.64 1.88
C ALA A 67 -26.34 -0.54 2.81
N GLU A 68 -25.72 -0.35 3.99
CA GLU A 68 -26.18 0.65 4.95
C GLU A 68 -26.04 2.09 4.44
N ALA A 69 -24.98 2.40 3.68
CA ALA A 69 -24.82 3.70 3.04
C ALA A 69 -25.96 4.01 2.05
N ARG A 70 -26.36 3.01 1.25
CA ARG A 70 -27.46 3.13 0.30
C ARG A 70 -28.81 3.24 1.00
N GLU A 71 -29.10 2.35 1.93
CA GLU A 71 -30.42 2.25 2.58
C GLU A 71 -30.72 3.43 3.50
N ARG A 72 -29.72 3.88 4.28
CA ARG A 72 -29.93 4.90 5.32
C ARG A 72 -29.65 6.32 4.84
N PHE A 73 -28.74 6.47 3.88
CA PHE A 73 -28.25 7.78 3.47
C PHE A 73 -28.39 8.06 1.97
N GLY A 74 -28.86 7.09 1.18
CA GLY A 74 -28.97 7.24 -0.27
C GLY A 74 -27.62 7.40 -0.98
N VAL A 75 -26.51 7.00 -0.33
CA VAL A 75 -25.16 7.14 -0.89
C VAL A 75 -24.77 5.88 -1.63
N ALA A 76 -24.45 6.03 -2.92
CA ALA A 76 -23.88 4.95 -3.72
C ALA A 76 -22.38 4.81 -3.44
N MET A 77 -21.96 3.63 -3.01
CA MET A 77 -20.56 3.27 -2.81
C MET A 77 -20.24 1.97 -3.53
N GLY A 78 -18.98 1.76 -3.89
CA GLY A 78 -18.48 0.51 -4.45
C GLY A 78 -17.34 -0.05 -3.59
N ILE A 79 -17.15 -1.36 -3.66
CA ILE A 79 -16.00 -2.02 -3.05
C ILE A 79 -14.86 -2.02 -4.07
N ARG A 80 -13.68 -1.57 -3.66
CA ARG A 80 -12.45 -1.65 -4.45
C ARG A 80 -11.51 -2.64 -3.77
N PRO A 81 -10.96 -3.64 -4.48
CA PRO A 81 -10.07 -4.63 -3.87
C PRO A 81 -8.71 -4.03 -3.48
N PHE A 82 -8.31 -2.94 -4.15
CA PHE A 82 -7.06 -2.24 -3.90
C PHE A 82 -7.30 -0.73 -3.81
N TYR A 83 -6.49 -0.08 -2.98
CA TYR A 83 -6.42 1.37 -2.90
C TYR A 83 -5.26 1.85 -3.78
N GLU A 84 -5.54 2.78 -4.70
CA GLU A 84 -4.58 3.26 -5.70
C GLU A 84 -3.64 4.36 -5.16
N GLY A 85 -3.88 4.82 -3.93
CA GLY A 85 -3.02 5.78 -3.25
C GLY A 85 -1.98 5.11 -2.34
N ILE A 86 -1.07 5.93 -1.82
CA ILE A 86 -0.12 5.51 -0.78
C ILE A 86 -0.88 5.30 0.52
N SER A 87 -0.63 4.19 1.22
CA SER A 87 -1.29 3.88 2.48
C SER A 87 -0.41 3.03 3.38
N ASP A 88 -0.38 3.36 4.66
CA ASP A 88 0.31 2.57 5.69
C ASP A 88 -0.32 1.17 5.84
N LEU A 89 -1.54 0.95 5.34
CA LEU A 89 -2.18 -0.37 5.29
C LEU A 89 -1.37 -1.39 4.46
N SER A 90 -0.50 -0.92 3.56
CA SER A 90 0.49 -1.75 2.86
C SER A 90 1.46 -2.48 3.81
N TYR A 91 1.62 -2.00 5.04
CA TYR A 91 2.48 -2.60 6.06
C TYR A 91 1.73 -3.53 7.02
N CYS A 92 0.43 -3.73 6.83
CA CYS A 92 -0.38 -4.67 7.62
C CYS A 92 -0.17 -6.15 7.24
N GLY A 93 0.69 -6.41 6.25
CA GLY A 93 1.08 -7.74 5.81
C GLY A 93 1.21 -7.83 4.30
N TYR A 94 1.83 -8.92 3.85
CA TYR A 94 1.96 -9.25 2.45
C TYR A 94 1.35 -10.62 2.19
N THR A 95 0.43 -10.69 1.22
CA THR A 95 -0.36 -11.91 0.96
C THR A 95 0.14 -12.73 -0.23
N ASP A 96 1.09 -12.18 -0.99
CA ASP A 96 1.67 -12.81 -2.16
C ASP A 96 2.92 -13.66 -1.80
N ALA A 97 3.46 -14.36 -2.79
CA ALA A 97 4.61 -15.23 -2.63
C ALA A 97 5.87 -14.45 -2.14
N PRO A 98 6.61 -14.93 -1.13
CA PRO A 98 7.83 -14.28 -0.63
C PRO A 98 8.86 -13.96 -1.73
N GLU A 99 8.92 -14.81 -2.76
CA GLU A 99 9.82 -14.68 -3.90
C GLU A 99 9.58 -13.39 -4.69
N THR A 100 8.34 -12.87 -4.71
CA THR A 100 8.02 -11.59 -5.35
C THR A 100 8.68 -10.43 -4.62
N MET A 101 8.67 -10.46 -3.28
CA MET A 101 9.33 -9.43 -2.46
C MET A 101 10.86 -9.53 -2.56
N ASP A 102 11.40 -10.74 -2.56
CA ASP A 102 12.82 -10.99 -2.79
C ASP A 102 13.28 -10.51 -4.18
N ALA A 103 12.46 -10.72 -5.22
CA ALA A 103 12.73 -10.19 -6.55
C ALA A 103 12.82 -8.66 -6.54
N TYR A 104 11.94 -7.96 -5.82
CA TYR A 104 12.05 -6.51 -5.66
C TYR A 104 13.35 -6.13 -4.94
N VAL A 105 13.60 -6.69 -3.76
CA VAL A 105 14.76 -6.36 -2.91
C VAL A 105 16.09 -6.53 -3.64
N ARG A 106 16.26 -7.63 -4.39
CA ARG A 106 17.48 -7.91 -5.15
C ARG A 106 17.69 -6.98 -6.35
N ASN A 107 16.64 -6.29 -6.81
CA ASN A 107 16.67 -5.41 -7.97
C ASN A 107 16.56 -3.92 -7.60
N VAL A 108 16.70 -3.58 -6.32
CA VAL A 108 16.86 -2.19 -5.86
C VAL A 108 18.35 -1.91 -5.64
N PRO A 109 18.96 -1.01 -6.43
CA PRO A 109 20.35 -0.61 -6.21
C PRO A 109 20.55 -0.03 -4.81
N ALA A 110 21.65 -0.41 -4.16
CA ALA A 110 21.98 0.04 -2.79
C ALA A 110 20.86 -0.22 -1.75
N TYR A 111 20.01 -1.23 -1.96
CA TYR A 111 19.10 -1.70 -0.92
C TYR A 111 19.86 -1.97 0.38
N GLY A 112 19.30 -1.56 1.50
CA GLY A 112 19.95 -1.73 2.80
C GLY A 112 20.82 -0.57 3.25
N VAL A 113 21.18 0.39 2.38
CA VAL A 113 21.94 1.58 2.75
C VAL A 113 21.02 2.61 3.43
N ASP A 114 20.07 3.18 2.67
CA ASP A 114 19.14 4.20 3.19
C ASP A 114 17.68 3.77 3.16
N TYR A 115 17.38 2.68 2.46
CA TYR A 115 16.04 2.13 2.34
C TYR A 115 16.06 0.63 2.67
N ARG A 116 15.16 0.22 3.57
CA ARG A 116 14.91 -1.18 3.94
C ARG A 116 13.42 -1.38 4.11
N LEU A 117 12.95 -2.52 3.63
CA LEU A 117 11.63 -3.04 3.96
C LEU A 117 11.75 -4.08 5.08
N PRO A 118 10.81 -4.08 6.04
CA PRO A 118 10.73 -5.11 7.08
C PRO A 118 10.13 -6.40 6.48
N VAL A 119 10.90 -7.07 5.63
CA VAL A 119 10.43 -8.20 4.81
C VAL A 119 9.91 -9.35 5.67
N GLU A 120 10.67 -9.74 6.69
CA GLU A 120 10.31 -10.86 7.58
C GLU A 120 9.00 -10.57 8.31
N GLU A 121 8.84 -9.34 8.83
CA GLU A 121 7.65 -8.91 9.53
C GLU A 121 6.45 -8.81 8.59
N LEU A 122 6.62 -8.28 7.38
CA LEU A 122 5.55 -8.21 6.38
C LEU A 122 5.03 -9.59 5.97
N LEU A 123 5.92 -10.57 5.86
CA LEU A 123 5.55 -11.96 5.55
C LEU A 123 4.91 -12.68 6.74
N ALA A 124 5.29 -12.33 7.97
CA ALA A 124 4.69 -12.87 9.18
C ALA A 124 3.32 -12.26 9.50
N LEU A 125 3.09 -11.01 9.12
CA LEU A 125 1.83 -10.31 9.35
C LEU A 125 0.79 -10.66 8.29
N ARG A 126 -0.44 -10.88 8.76
CA ARG A 126 -1.59 -11.11 7.89
C ARG A 126 -2.84 -10.41 8.41
N ILE A 127 -2.69 -9.14 8.77
CA ILE A 127 -3.76 -8.35 9.35
C ILE A 127 -4.75 -7.97 8.24
N PRO A 128 -6.05 -8.28 8.39
CA PRO A 128 -7.07 -7.88 7.42
C PRO A 128 -7.31 -6.38 7.50
N VAL A 129 -7.47 -5.74 6.34
CA VAL A 129 -7.58 -4.27 6.25
C VAL A 129 -8.87 -3.86 5.55
N LEU A 130 -9.44 -2.73 5.95
CA LEU A 130 -10.55 -2.09 5.25
C LEU A 130 -10.31 -0.58 5.25
N ASN A 131 -10.13 0.00 4.06
CA ASN A 131 -10.04 1.44 3.91
C ASN A 131 -11.45 2.02 3.71
N LEU A 132 -11.97 2.70 4.71
CA LEU A 132 -13.25 3.39 4.68
C LEU A 132 -13.02 4.87 5.07
N GLY A 133 -13.24 5.78 4.13
CA GLY A 133 -12.90 7.19 4.29
C GLY A 133 -13.87 8.14 3.59
N PRO A 134 -13.64 9.46 3.71
CA PRO A 134 -14.46 10.47 3.06
C PRO A 134 -14.35 10.39 1.53
N ILE A 135 -15.40 10.85 0.84
CA ILE A 135 -15.38 11.04 -0.62
C ILE A 135 -14.58 12.31 -0.91
N GLY A 136 -13.40 12.16 -1.48
CA GLY A 136 -12.51 13.25 -1.87
C GLY A 136 -12.13 13.22 -3.34
N LYS A 137 -11.57 14.32 -3.82
CA LYS A 137 -10.97 14.43 -5.15
C LYS A 137 -9.72 15.30 -5.08
N ASP A 138 -8.74 14.98 -5.94
CA ASP A 138 -7.49 15.72 -6.11
C ASP A 138 -6.62 15.76 -4.83
N ALA A 139 -6.53 14.63 -4.10
CA ALA A 139 -5.64 14.50 -2.95
C ALA A 139 -4.19 14.90 -3.30
N HIS A 140 -3.55 15.67 -2.42
CA HIS A 140 -2.21 16.23 -2.59
C HIS A 140 -2.05 17.19 -3.79
N LYS A 141 -3.15 17.79 -4.27
CA LYS A 141 -3.13 18.85 -5.29
C LYS A 141 -3.75 20.12 -4.72
N HIS A 142 -3.44 21.25 -5.33
CA HIS A 142 -4.01 22.55 -4.95
C HIS A 142 -5.54 22.63 -5.09
N THR A 143 -6.17 21.70 -5.82
CA THR A 143 -7.63 21.58 -5.96
C THR A 143 -8.25 20.53 -5.02
N GLU A 144 -7.49 20.02 -4.04
CA GLU A 144 -7.97 19.04 -3.07
C GLU A 144 -9.27 19.48 -2.40
N ARG A 145 -10.26 18.58 -2.37
CA ARG A 145 -11.57 18.84 -1.78
C ARG A 145 -12.26 17.56 -1.37
N ILE A 146 -13.17 17.68 -0.41
CA ILE A 146 -14.02 16.59 0.09
C ILE A 146 -15.49 16.93 -0.08
N HIS A 147 -16.33 15.90 -0.14
CA HIS A 147 -17.77 16.06 -0.07
C HIS A 147 -18.19 16.34 1.38
N GLU A 148 -18.43 17.61 1.72
CA GLU A 148 -18.70 18.08 3.08
C GLU A 148 -19.80 17.28 3.82
N ARG A 149 -21.02 17.20 3.25
CA ARG A 149 -22.13 16.44 3.87
C ARG A 149 -21.76 14.98 4.13
N TYR A 150 -21.07 14.32 3.20
CA TYR A 150 -20.64 12.96 3.40
C TYR A 150 -19.62 12.88 4.54
N ALA A 151 -18.60 13.74 4.52
CA ALA A 151 -17.51 13.70 5.49
C ALA A 151 -17.95 14.01 6.93
N PHE A 152 -18.88 14.95 7.13
CA PHE A 152 -19.20 15.45 8.48
C PHE A 152 -20.55 14.97 9.05
N ASP A 153 -21.48 14.47 8.23
CA ASP A 153 -22.77 13.92 8.72
C ASP A 153 -22.86 12.40 8.52
N ILE A 154 -22.52 11.90 7.33
CA ILE A 154 -22.77 10.51 6.95
C ILE A 154 -21.63 9.57 7.40
N PHE A 155 -20.39 9.90 7.01
CA PHE A 155 -19.19 9.09 7.27
C PHE A 155 -18.98 8.80 8.75
N PRO A 156 -19.12 9.76 9.70
CA PRO A 156 -18.92 9.46 11.12
C PRO A 156 -19.90 8.40 11.65
N ARG A 157 -21.13 8.38 11.13
CA ARG A 157 -22.15 7.37 11.47
C ARG A 157 -21.81 6.01 10.89
N LEU A 158 -21.39 5.97 9.62
CA LEU A 158 -20.94 4.74 8.95
C LEU A 158 -19.68 4.17 9.60
N LEU A 159 -18.70 5.00 9.93
CA LEU A 159 -17.46 4.59 10.59
C LEU A 159 -17.74 3.98 11.97
N ARG A 160 -18.55 4.67 12.80
CA ARG A 160 -18.95 4.13 14.11
C ARG A 160 -19.62 2.77 13.95
N ARG A 161 -20.56 2.68 13.00
CA ARG A 161 -21.27 1.44 12.72
C ARG A 161 -20.35 0.33 12.21
N ALA A 162 -19.35 0.65 11.39
CA ALA A 162 -18.36 -0.30 10.91
C ALA A 162 -17.58 -0.89 12.08
N VAL A 163 -17.05 -0.03 12.97
CA VAL A 163 -16.31 -0.44 14.17
C VAL A 163 -17.16 -1.33 15.08
N ASP A 164 -18.40 -0.92 15.36
CA ASP A 164 -19.32 -1.70 16.21
C ASP A 164 -19.61 -3.10 15.65
N LEU A 165 -19.58 -3.26 14.32
CA LEU A 165 -19.86 -4.53 13.64
C LEU A 165 -18.65 -5.44 13.52
N VAL A 166 -17.42 -4.94 13.66
CA VAL A 166 -16.20 -5.75 13.48
C VAL A 166 -16.29 -7.08 14.24
N PRO A 167 -16.63 -7.14 15.55
CA PRO A 167 -16.69 -8.42 16.27
C PRO A 167 -17.69 -9.42 15.69
N ALA A 168 -18.87 -8.94 15.27
CA ALA A 168 -19.91 -9.79 14.68
C ALA A 168 -19.45 -10.40 13.35
N MET A 169 -18.65 -9.66 12.57
CA MET A 169 -18.15 -10.15 11.28
C MET A 169 -17.23 -11.36 11.43
N TYR A 170 -16.65 -11.63 12.60
CA TYR A 170 -15.85 -12.83 12.85
C TYR A 170 -16.68 -14.05 13.32
N GLY A 171 -17.93 -13.85 13.77
CA GLY A 171 -18.79 -14.93 14.27
C GLY A 171 -19.80 -15.48 13.26
N GLU A 172 -19.89 -14.88 12.07
CA GLU A 172 -20.72 -15.36 10.96
C GLU A 172 -19.93 -16.38 10.12
N GLU A 173 -19.97 -17.65 10.54
CA GLU A 173 -19.57 -18.83 9.74
C GLU A 173 -20.79 -19.60 9.24
#